data_AF-A0A1V9YYT7-F1
#
_entry.id   AF-A0A1V9YYT7-F1
#
_cell.length_a   1.000
_cell.length_b   1.000
_cell.length_c   1.000
_cell.angle_alpha   90.00
_cell.angle_beta   90.00
_cell.angle_gamma   90.00
#
_symmetry.space_group_name_H-M   'P 1'
#
loop_
_entity.id
_entity.type
_entity.pdbx_description
1 polymer ?
#
loop_
_entity_poly.entity_id
_entity_poly.type
_entity_poly.pdbx_seq_one_letter_code
_entity_poly.pdbx_strand_id
1 'polypeptide(L)'
;MKAVQALLAKHHVQSHLQHLLKQIRPFRVLGLDINTKTTGYVVLNEKGRLVKFGHVSTKHLSSEIQMLDIGIDITNALKELAIPKQENITWLVGIEDFLKTYASGRFHTKGLFQLAQLNGLISYSCLLTFGTRPQHIHPTSARAFFRLAKDKEMKKRDAIKHVVMDFALSMEPNLSFPEKNSVGYRYDIADAYVIAFYTYWQHVATLACDKNQEWTQVVIADLNQLLDKQMTRKAALPIDFDSERYLDTVLLAHVQDYIKDIVHDTALLNSIRPNANQQ
;
A
#
# COMPACT_ATOMS: atom_id res chain seq x y z
N MET A 1 21.38 12.16 7.26
CA MET A 1 20.73 10.95 7.81
C MET A 1 20.55 11.07 9.33
N LYS A 2 21.57 10.88 10.19
CA LYS A 2 21.41 10.95 11.66
C LYS A 2 20.83 12.28 12.19
N ALA A 3 21.25 13.42 11.61
CA ALA A 3 20.74 14.73 12.02
C ALA A 3 19.25 14.94 11.74
N VAL A 4 18.74 14.38 10.63
CA VAL A 4 17.31 14.48 10.28
C VAL A 4 16.46 13.56 11.16
N GLN A 5 16.93 12.34 11.43
CA GLN A 5 16.27 11.45 12.38
C GLN A 5 16.20 12.07 13.79
N ALA A 6 17.28 12.68 14.26
CA ALA A 6 17.30 13.39 15.53
C ALA A 6 16.33 14.58 15.54
N LEU A 7 16.20 15.30 14.42
CA LEU A 7 15.25 16.39 14.26
C LEU A 7 13.80 15.90 14.30
N LEU A 8 13.46 14.80 13.63
CA LEU A 8 12.12 14.24 13.68
C LEU A 8 11.76 13.69 15.07
N ALA A 9 12.74 13.11 15.77
CA ALA A 9 12.56 12.71 17.16
C ALA A 9 12.32 13.93 18.07
N LYS A 10 13.08 15.02 17.87
CA LYS A 10 12.87 16.33 18.55
C LYS A 10 11.46 16.87 18.29
N HIS A 11 10.94 16.71 17.08
CA HIS A 11 9.60 17.15 16.69
C HIS A 11 8.50 16.11 16.96
N HIS A 12 8.79 15.09 17.76
CA HIS A 12 7.80 14.11 18.23
C HIS A 12 6.93 13.51 17.12
N VAL A 13 7.55 13.06 16.01
CA VAL A 13 6.85 12.48 14.84
C VAL A 13 5.84 11.39 15.22
N GLN A 14 6.07 10.63 16.29
CA GLN A 14 5.13 9.66 16.83
C GLN A 14 3.80 10.30 17.26
N SER A 15 3.89 11.34 18.10
CA SER A 15 2.74 12.05 18.63
C SER A 15 1.97 12.73 17.50
N HIS A 16 2.68 13.25 16.50
CA HIS A 16 2.08 13.79 15.28
C HIS A 16 1.26 12.73 14.52
N LEU A 17 1.85 11.56 14.24
CA LEU A 17 1.13 10.46 13.58
C LEU A 17 -0.07 9.95 14.38
N GLN A 18 0.05 9.85 15.71
CA GLN A 18 -1.05 9.48 16.60
C GLN A 18 -2.19 10.50 16.56
N HIS A 19 -1.84 11.80 16.57
CA HIS A 19 -2.82 12.88 16.50
C HIS A 19 -3.53 12.89 15.13
N LEU A 20 -2.76 12.80 14.05
CA LEU A 20 -3.26 12.71 12.68
C LEU A 20 -4.26 11.56 12.54
N LEU A 21 -3.90 10.35 12.98
CA LEU A 21 -4.76 9.18 12.85
C LEU A 21 -6.01 9.24 13.73
N LYS A 22 -6.03 10.05 14.78
CA LYS A 22 -7.27 10.32 15.55
C LYS A 22 -8.21 11.25 14.80
N GLN A 23 -7.67 12.21 14.04
CA GLN A 23 -8.44 13.27 13.37
C GLN A 23 -8.72 13.00 11.89
N ILE A 24 -8.13 11.95 11.32
CA ILE A 24 -8.26 11.65 9.89
C ILE A 24 -9.73 11.50 9.51
N ARG A 25 -10.13 12.16 8.41
CA ARG A 25 -11.49 12.02 7.86
C ARG A 25 -11.70 10.58 7.38
N PRO A 26 -12.95 10.08 7.38
CA PRO A 26 -13.23 8.73 6.87
C PRO A 26 -12.79 8.55 5.42
N PHE A 27 -12.05 7.47 5.17
CA PHE A 27 -11.69 6.99 3.84
C PHE A 27 -11.65 5.47 3.82
N ARG A 28 -11.59 4.89 2.61
CA ARG A 28 -11.44 3.45 2.40
C ARG A 28 -10.25 3.19 1.51
N VAL A 29 -9.56 2.09 1.77
CA VAL A 29 -8.46 1.62 0.93
C VAL A 29 -8.80 0.27 0.35
N LEU A 30 -8.86 0.18 -0.97
CA LEU A 30 -9.00 -1.07 -1.69
C LEU A 30 -7.61 -1.52 -2.17
N GLY A 31 -7.20 -2.73 -1.79
CA GLY A 31 -6.07 -3.43 -2.40
C GLY A 31 -6.54 -4.56 -3.30
N LEU A 32 -5.90 -4.71 -4.45
CA LEU A 32 -6.19 -5.75 -5.44
C LEU A 32 -4.92 -6.52 -5.84
N ASP A 33 -5.02 -7.84 -5.84
CA ASP A 33 -4.08 -8.73 -6.55
C ASP A 33 -4.83 -9.37 -7.73
N ILE A 34 -4.55 -8.85 -8.93
CA ILE A 34 -5.31 -9.17 -10.14
C ILE A 34 -4.68 -10.37 -10.82
N ASN A 35 -5.49 -11.39 -11.08
CA ASN A 35 -5.11 -12.56 -11.87
C ASN A 35 -6.29 -13.00 -12.74
N THR A 36 -5.99 -13.61 -13.89
CA THR A 36 -7.00 -14.11 -14.84
C THR A 36 -7.85 -15.26 -14.30
N LYS A 37 -7.43 -15.93 -13.20
CA LYS A 37 -8.18 -17.05 -12.60
C LYS A 37 -8.85 -16.70 -11.27
N THR A 38 -8.17 -15.91 -10.45
CA THR A 38 -8.62 -15.55 -9.10
C THR A 38 -8.07 -14.17 -8.77
N THR A 39 -8.93 -13.18 -8.59
CA THR A 39 -8.50 -11.84 -8.15
C THR A 39 -8.81 -11.69 -6.66
N GLY A 40 -7.79 -11.45 -5.83
CA GLY A 40 -7.95 -11.17 -4.41
C GLY A 40 -8.27 -9.70 -4.17
N TYR A 41 -9.10 -9.39 -3.17
CA TYR A 41 -9.37 -8.03 -2.75
C TYR A 41 -9.46 -7.87 -1.24
N VAL A 42 -9.04 -6.70 -0.76
CA VAL A 42 -9.13 -6.28 0.64
C VAL A 42 -9.55 -4.82 0.72
N VAL A 43 -10.48 -4.51 1.62
CA VAL A 43 -10.92 -3.15 1.95
C VAL A 43 -10.55 -2.84 3.39
N LEU A 44 -9.81 -1.76 3.60
CA LEU A 44 -9.44 -1.21 4.90
C LEU A 44 -10.20 0.10 5.16
N ASN A 45 -10.44 0.41 6.44
CA ASN A 45 -10.96 1.71 6.88
C ASN A 45 -9.84 2.76 7.09
N GLU A 46 -10.22 3.95 7.55
CA GLU A 46 -9.31 5.06 7.83
C GLU A 46 -8.36 4.82 9.01
N LYS A 47 -8.61 3.77 9.81
CA LYS A 47 -7.69 3.27 10.85
C LYS A 47 -6.83 2.11 10.34
N GLY A 48 -6.89 1.83 9.03
CA GLY A 48 -6.21 0.74 8.35
C GLY A 48 -6.76 -0.65 8.67
N ARG A 49 -7.85 -0.76 9.44
CA ARG A 49 -8.43 -2.03 9.90
C ARG A 49 -9.34 -2.63 8.84
N LEU A 50 -9.43 -3.95 8.83
CA LEU A 50 -10.24 -4.69 7.86
C LEU A 50 -11.72 -4.33 7.93
N VAL A 51 -12.30 -4.06 6.77
CA VAL A 51 -13.74 -3.87 6.57
C VAL A 51 -14.33 -5.06 5.83
N LYS A 52 -13.70 -5.46 4.73
CA LYS A 52 -14.16 -6.56 3.88
C LYS A 52 -12.98 -7.16 3.12
N PHE A 53 -13.03 -8.44 2.83
CA PHE A 53 -12.09 -9.11 1.94
C PHE A 53 -12.79 -10.24 1.21
N GLY A 54 -12.17 -10.71 0.14
CA GLY A 54 -12.69 -11.83 -0.61
C GLY A 54 -11.89 -12.05 -1.89
N HIS A 55 -12.47 -12.84 -2.78
CA HIS A 55 -11.90 -13.08 -4.08
C HIS A 55 -12.99 -13.18 -5.14
N VAL A 56 -12.63 -12.90 -6.38
CA VAL A 56 -13.45 -13.14 -7.57
C VAL A 56 -12.83 -14.32 -8.31
N SER A 57 -13.55 -15.44 -8.41
CA SER A 57 -13.08 -16.59 -9.17
C SER A 57 -13.60 -16.57 -10.59
N THR A 58 -12.69 -16.42 -11.54
CA THR A 58 -12.97 -16.40 -12.98
C THR A 58 -12.48 -17.67 -13.67
N LYS A 59 -12.25 -18.75 -12.90
CA LYS A 59 -11.81 -20.06 -13.43
C LYS A 59 -12.78 -20.66 -14.45
N HIS A 60 -14.06 -20.26 -14.38
CA HIS A 60 -15.10 -20.67 -15.32
C HIS A 60 -14.96 -19.98 -16.69
N LEU A 61 -14.20 -18.88 -16.75
CA LEU A 61 -13.87 -18.11 -17.95
C LEU A 61 -12.46 -18.45 -18.40
N SER A 62 -12.23 -19.71 -18.77
CA SER A 62 -10.89 -20.24 -19.05
C SER A 62 -10.40 -19.99 -20.48
N SER A 63 -11.20 -19.34 -21.34
CA SER A 63 -10.81 -19.05 -22.73
C SER A 63 -10.31 -17.62 -22.91
N GLU A 64 -9.39 -17.43 -23.84
CA GLU A 64 -8.68 -16.17 -24.06
C GLU A 64 -9.55 -15.06 -24.65
N ILE A 65 -10.71 -15.45 -25.20
CA ILE A 65 -11.71 -14.55 -25.78
C ILE A 65 -12.52 -13.85 -24.68
N GLN A 66 -12.46 -14.34 -23.44
CA GLN A 66 -13.31 -13.90 -22.33
C GLN A 66 -12.65 -12.86 -21.42
N MET A 67 -11.58 -12.17 -21.87
CA MET A 67 -10.90 -11.18 -21.02
C MET A 67 -11.83 -10.04 -20.59
N LEU A 68 -12.76 -9.64 -21.46
CA LEU A 68 -13.79 -8.65 -21.14
C LEU A 68 -14.77 -9.22 -20.11
N ASP A 69 -15.16 -10.49 -20.23
CA ASP A 69 -16.07 -11.15 -19.28
C ASP A 69 -15.42 -11.28 -17.88
N ILE A 70 -14.15 -11.69 -17.81
CA ILE A 70 -13.35 -11.67 -16.57
C ILE A 70 -13.37 -10.27 -15.95
N GLY A 71 -13.19 -9.27 -16.82
CA GLY A 71 -13.28 -7.87 -16.46
C GLY A 71 -14.62 -7.43 -15.89
N ILE A 72 -15.72 -7.87 -16.50
CA ILE A 72 -17.09 -7.60 -16.08
C ILE A 72 -17.36 -8.22 -14.71
N ASP A 73 -16.96 -9.47 -14.49
CA ASP A 73 -17.13 -10.16 -13.21
C ASP A 73 -16.43 -9.43 -12.07
N ILE A 74 -15.17 -9.06 -12.27
CA ILE A 74 -14.40 -8.31 -11.28
C ILE A 74 -15.06 -6.93 -11.07
N THR A 75 -15.46 -6.25 -12.14
CA THR A 75 -16.11 -4.93 -12.05
C THR A 75 -17.42 -4.97 -11.28
N ASN A 76 -18.23 -6.02 -11.45
CA ASN A 76 -19.48 -6.20 -10.71
C ASN A 76 -19.20 -6.40 -9.21
N ALA A 77 -18.22 -7.23 -8.87
CA ALA A 77 -17.79 -7.38 -7.49
C ALA A 77 -17.30 -6.05 -6.89
N LEU A 78 -16.53 -5.24 -7.64
CA LEU A 78 -16.07 -3.93 -7.20
C LEU A 78 -17.23 -2.94 -6.95
N LYS A 79 -18.25 -2.96 -7.80
CA LYS A 79 -19.46 -2.13 -7.61
C LYS A 79 -20.19 -2.50 -6.32
N GLU A 80 -20.26 -3.78 -5.98
CA GLU A 80 -20.85 -4.23 -4.70
C GLU A 80 -20.07 -3.71 -3.49
N LEU A 81 -18.74 -3.54 -3.59
CA LEU A 81 -17.94 -2.95 -2.51
C LEU A 81 -18.24 -1.46 -2.29
N ALA A 82 -18.67 -0.76 -3.34
CA ALA A 82 -19.03 0.67 -3.27
C ALA A 82 -20.45 0.91 -2.71
N ILE A 83 -21.19 -0.15 -2.37
CA ILE A 83 -22.58 -0.07 -1.86
C ILE A 83 -22.59 -0.38 -0.36
N PRO A 84 -23.21 0.47 0.49
CA PRO A 84 -23.94 1.70 0.14
C PRO A 84 -22.99 2.85 -0.23
N LYS A 85 -23.45 3.72 -1.15
CA LYS A 85 -22.78 4.98 -1.46
C LYS A 85 -22.87 5.91 -0.24
N GLN A 86 -21.96 5.76 0.71
CA GLN A 86 -21.82 6.73 1.79
C GLN A 86 -21.24 8.00 1.17
N GLU A 87 -22.06 9.05 1.09
CA GLU A 87 -21.81 10.26 0.27
C GLU A 87 -20.55 11.07 0.64
N ASN A 88 -19.79 10.66 1.66
CA ASN A 88 -18.61 11.39 2.16
C ASN A 88 -17.37 10.51 2.38
N ILE A 89 -17.28 9.33 1.76
CA ILE A 89 -16.10 8.48 1.89
C ILE A 89 -15.21 8.60 0.66
N THR A 90 -13.99 9.09 0.87
CA THR A 90 -12.93 9.04 -0.15
C THR A 90 -12.38 7.63 -0.28
N TRP A 91 -12.13 7.19 -1.51
CA TRP A 91 -11.50 5.91 -1.79
C TRP A 91 -10.05 6.10 -2.25
N LEU A 92 -9.21 5.16 -1.84
CA LEU A 92 -7.86 4.96 -2.33
C LEU A 92 -7.80 3.54 -2.90
N VAL A 93 -7.16 3.38 -4.05
CA VAL A 93 -7.08 2.08 -4.73
C VAL A 93 -5.62 1.76 -5.01
N GLY A 94 -5.13 0.66 -4.47
CA GLY A 94 -3.86 0.04 -4.79
C GLY A 94 -4.06 -1.24 -5.59
N ILE A 95 -3.28 -1.43 -6.64
CA ILE A 95 -3.29 -2.62 -7.49
C ILE A 95 -1.87 -3.18 -7.54
N GLU A 96 -1.68 -4.47 -7.26
CA GLU A 96 -0.39 -5.13 -7.50
C GLU A 96 -0.01 -5.01 -8.98
N ASP A 97 1.16 -4.44 -9.26
CA ASP A 97 1.68 -4.37 -10.61
C ASP A 97 2.20 -5.74 -11.06
N PHE A 98 2.02 -6.07 -12.34
CA PHE A 98 2.48 -7.34 -12.87
C PHE A 98 4.00 -7.34 -13.06
N LEU A 99 4.67 -8.40 -12.62
CA LEU A 99 6.12 -8.54 -12.80
C LEU A 99 6.47 -8.66 -14.28
N LYS A 100 7.20 -7.66 -14.80
CA LYS A 100 7.79 -7.67 -16.14
C LYS A 100 9.07 -8.51 -16.18
N THR A 101 9.00 -9.77 -15.76
CA THR A 101 10.15 -10.67 -15.86
C THR A 101 10.23 -11.31 -17.23
N TYR A 102 11.16 -10.82 -18.06
CA TYR A 102 11.59 -11.49 -19.28
C TYR A 102 12.60 -12.58 -18.90
N ALA A 103 12.15 -13.81 -18.69
CA ALA A 103 13.07 -14.94 -18.54
C ALA A 103 13.63 -15.32 -19.92
N SER A 104 14.95 -15.42 -20.04
CA SER A 104 15.61 -15.88 -21.26
C SER A 104 15.19 -17.33 -21.56
N GLY A 105 14.56 -17.55 -22.74
CA GLY A 105 14.34 -18.89 -23.29
C GLY A 105 12.88 -19.37 -23.38
N ARG A 106 11.90 -18.67 -22.83
CA ARG A 106 10.47 -18.92 -23.11
C ARG A 106 9.67 -17.62 -22.99
N PHE A 107 9.23 -17.12 -24.14
CA PHE A 107 8.32 -15.99 -24.25
C PHE A 107 6.94 -16.37 -23.71
N HIS A 108 6.70 -16.16 -22.40
CA HIS A 108 5.36 -16.10 -21.82
C HIS A 108 4.66 -14.76 -22.12
N THR A 109 4.98 -14.13 -23.26
CA THR A 109 4.50 -12.80 -23.65
C THR A 109 2.98 -12.72 -23.68
N LYS A 110 2.31 -13.83 -24.01
CA LYS A 110 0.85 -13.93 -24.03
C LYS A 110 0.21 -13.69 -22.66
N GLY A 111 0.68 -14.38 -21.62
CA GLY A 111 0.16 -14.19 -20.27
C GLY A 111 0.45 -12.79 -19.72
N LEU A 112 1.61 -12.22 -20.09
CA LEU A 112 1.97 -10.85 -19.75
C LEU A 112 1.00 -9.84 -20.38
N PHE A 113 0.69 -9.96 -21.67
CA PHE A 113 -0.27 -9.07 -22.34
C PHE A 113 -1.69 -9.22 -21.81
N GLN A 114 -2.14 -10.44 -21.53
CA GLN A 114 -3.44 -10.69 -20.92
C GLN A 114 -3.56 -10.01 -19.55
N LEU A 115 -2.54 -10.16 -18.71
CA LEU A 115 -2.52 -9.55 -17.40
C LEU A 115 -2.42 -8.02 -17.48
N ALA A 116 -1.67 -7.48 -18.44
CA ALA A 116 -1.61 -6.04 -18.70
C ALA A 116 -2.97 -5.48 -19.17
N GLN A 117 -3.65 -6.19 -20.08
CA GLN A 117 -4.98 -5.82 -20.56
C GLN A 117 -5.99 -5.82 -19.42
N LEU A 118 -5.99 -6.89 -18.61
CA LEU A 118 -6.89 -7.01 -17.46
C LEU A 118 -6.60 -5.91 -16.43
N ASN A 119 -5.33 -5.68 -16.07
CA ASN A 119 -4.94 -4.58 -15.18
C ASN A 119 -5.44 -3.22 -15.68
N GLY A 120 -5.30 -2.93 -16.98
CA GLY A 120 -5.80 -1.69 -17.57
C GLY A 120 -7.32 -1.56 -17.46
N LEU A 121 -8.05 -2.63 -17.77
CA LEU A 121 -9.51 -2.66 -17.69
C LEU A 121 -10.03 -2.46 -16.25
N ILE A 122 -9.44 -3.18 -15.29
CA ILE A 122 -9.82 -3.06 -13.88
C ILE A 122 -9.43 -1.69 -13.32
N SER A 123 -8.30 -1.13 -13.75
CA SER A 123 -7.90 0.22 -13.34
C SER A 123 -8.90 1.28 -13.79
N TYR A 124 -9.34 1.18 -15.03
CA TYR A 124 -10.40 2.04 -15.57
C TYR A 124 -11.71 1.86 -14.80
N SER A 125 -12.08 0.61 -14.50
CA SER A 125 -13.30 0.29 -13.75
C SER A 125 -13.25 0.83 -12.32
N CYS A 126 -12.08 0.80 -11.67
CA CYS A 126 -11.87 1.40 -10.35
C CYS A 126 -12.03 2.92 -10.40
N LEU A 127 -11.50 3.59 -11.44
CA LEU A 127 -11.68 5.04 -11.62
C LEU A 127 -13.16 5.40 -11.74
N LEU A 128 -13.94 4.65 -12.52
CA LEU A 128 -15.37 4.91 -12.67
C LEU A 128 -16.17 4.57 -11.40
N THR A 129 -15.79 3.52 -10.67
CA THR A 129 -16.54 3.03 -9.51
C THR A 129 -16.26 3.85 -8.26
N PHE A 130 -15.00 4.24 -8.04
CA PHE A 130 -14.54 4.87 -6.81
C PHE A 130 -14.13 6.34 -6.97
N GLY A 131 -14.13 6.87 -8.20
CA GLY A 131 -13.75 8.26 -8.49
C GLY A 131 -12.27 8.58 -8.27
N THR A 132 -11.42 7.56 -8.12
CA THR A 132 -9.99 7.72 -7.80
C THR A 132 -9.13 6.94 -8.78
N ARG A 133 -7.98 7.51 -9.16
CA ARG A 133 -7.02 6.83 -10.03
C ARG A 133 -6.26 5.78 -9.22
N PRO A 134 -6.26 4.49 -9.63
CA PRO A 134 -5.50 3.47 -8.94
C PRO A 134 -3.98 3.71 -8.99
N GLN A 135 -3.32 3.32 -7.90
CA GLN A 135 -1.87 3.27 -7.79
C GLN A 135 -1.40 1.85 -8.07
N HIS A 136 -0.60 1.67 -9.12
CA HIS A 136 0.05 0.40 -9.40
C HIS A 136 1.30 0.26 -8.52
N ILE A 137 1.32 -0.78 -7.71
CA ILE A 137 2.33 -1.00 -6.69
C ILE A 137 3.14 -2.22 -7.06
N HIS A 138 4.43 -2.01 -7.29
CA HIS A 138 5.33 -3.12 -7.53
C HIS A 138 5.43 -3.99 -6.26
N PRO A 139 5.25 -5.32 -6.36
CA PRO A 139 5.17 -6.19 -5.18
C PRO A 139 6.44 -6.15 -4.33
N THR A 140 7.61 -6.03 -4.97
CA THR A 140 8.89 -5.87 -4.24
C THR A 140 8.92 -4.60 -3.39
N SER A 141 8.29 -3.50 -3.83
CA SER A 141 8.27 -2.24 -3.07
C SER A 141 7.45 -2.38 -1.79
N ALA A 142 6.26 -2.97 -1.88
CA ALA A 142 5.41 -3.23 -0.72
C ALA A 142 6.06 -4.24 0.24
N ARG A 143 6.61 -5.34 -0.30
CA ARG A 143 7.32 -6.35 0.49
C ARG A 143 8.55 -5.78 1.20
N ALA A 144 9.36 -4.97 0.51
CA ALA A 144 10.53 -4.33 1.10
C ALA A 144 10.15 -3.34 2.22
N PHE A 145 9.06 -2.59 2.03
CA PHE A 145 8.53 -1.68 3.05
C PHE A 145 8.20 -2.42 4.35
N PHE A 146 7.61 -3.60 4.26
CA PHE A 146 7.26 -4.45 5.40
C PHE A 146 8.33 -5.50 5.76
N ARG A 147 9.57 -5.37 5.25
CA ARG A 147 10.68 -6.30 5.50
C ARG A 147 10.33 -7.78 5.23
N LEU A 148 9.44 -8.02 4.26
CA LEU A 148 9.02 -9.36 3.85
C LEU A 148 10.05 -9.93 2.90
N ALA A 149 11.00 -10.67 3.46
CA ALA A 149 12.04 -11.36 2.71
C ALA A 149 11.89 -12.87 2.84
N LYS A 150 12.19 -13.56 1.75
CA LYS A 150 12.34 -15.00 1.77
C LYS A 150 13.66 -15.34 2.48
N ASP A 151 13.61 -16.29 3.40
CA ASP A 151 14.82 -16.81 4.01
C ASP A 151 15.69 -17.53 2.96
N LYS A 152 17.00 -17.27 2.98
CA LYS A 152 17.94 -17.81 1.97
C LYS A 152 17.98 -19.34 1.98
N GLU A 153 17.65 -19.95 3.12
CA GLU A 153 17.65 -21.40 3.31
C GLU A 153 16.37 -22.08 2.83
N MET A 154 15.25 -21.35 2.71
CA MET A 154 13.98 -21.93 2.24
C MET A 154 14.01 -22.18 0.73
N LYS A 155 14.27 -23.40 0.28
CA LYS A 155 14.33 -23.71 -1.17
C LYS A 155 12.97 -23.76 -1.88
N LYS A 156 11.83 -23.72 -1.16
CA LYS A 156 10.49 -23.83 -1.77
C LYS A 156 10.14 -22.60 -2.63
N ARG A 157 9.51 -22.84 -3.79
CA ARG A 157 9.02 -21.78 -4.71
C ARG A 157 8.00 -20.85 -4.05
N ASP A 158 7.18 -21.37 -3.13
CA ASP A 158 6.11 -20.62 -2.48
C ASP A 158 6.47 -20.04 -1.10
N ALA A 159 7.75 -20.08 -0.70
CA ALA A 159 8.18 -19.59 0.62
C ALA A 159 7.75 -18.13 0.89
N ILE A 160 7.82 -17.27 -0.13
CA ILE A 160 7.40 -15.87 0.00
C ILE A 160 5.89 -15.72 0.25
N LYS A 161 5.06 -16.61 -0.31
CA LYS A 161 3.61 -16.58 -0.12
C LYS A 161 3.22 -16.91 1.31
N HIS A 162 3.94 -17.83 1.95
CA HIS A 162 3.78 -18.11 3.37
C HIS A 162 4.18 -16.91 4.23
N VAL A 163 5.33 -16.29 3.96
CA VAL A 163 5.78 -15.08 4.69
C VAL A 163 4.75 -13.95 4.58
N VAL A 164 4.20 -13.71 3.37
CA VAL A 164 3.16 -12.71 3.14
C VAL A 164 1.87 -13.06 3.89
N MET A 165 1.46 -14.32 3.86
CA MET A 165 0.28 -14.80 4.59
C MET A 165 0.42 -14.61 6.10
N ASP A 166 1.53 -15.06 6.67
CA ASP A 166 1.79 -14.98 8.11
C ASP A 166 1.84 -13.52 8.57
N PHE A 167 2.44 -12.65 7.76
CA PHE A 167 2.40 -11.21 7.99
C PHE A 167 0.96 -10.68 7.99
N ALA A 168 0.16 -10.97 6.97
CA ALA A 168 -1.22 -10.50 6.88
C ALA A 168 -2.06 -10.93 8.09
N LEU A 169 -1.95 -12.20 8.49
CA LEU A 169 -2.66 -12.76 9.65
C LEU A 169 -2.18 -12.14 10.98
N SER A 170 -0.88 -11.88 11.13
CA SER A 170 -0.37 -11.23 12.36
C SER A 170 -0.82 -9.77 12.50
N MET A 171 -0.98 -9.06 11.37
CA MET A 171 -1.38 -7.66 11.35
C MET A 171 -2.89 -7.47 11.45
N GLU A 172 -3.66 -8.45 10.97
CA GLU A 172 -5.12 -8.41 10.96
C GLU A 172 -5.71 -9.79 11.31
N PRO A 173 -5.88 -10.08 12.62
CA PRO A 173 -6.43 -11.36 13.07
C PRO A 173 -7.87 -11.64 12.61
N ASN A 174 -8.63 -10.61 12.20
CA ASN A 174 -9.98 -10.78 11.66
C ASN A 174 -9.98 -11.34 10.23
N LEU A 175 -8.81 -11.45 9.60
CA LEU A 175 -8.64 -12.08 8.30
C LEU A 175 -8.75 -13.61 8.47
N SER A 176 -9.98 -14.10 8.55
CA SER A 176 -10.30 -15.49 8.82
C SER A 176 -10.70 -16.23 7.54
N PHE A 177 -9.99 -17.31 7.23
CA PHE A 177 -10.27 -18.11 6.04
C PHE A 177 -11.10 -19.35 6.38
N PRO A 178 -12.24 -19.59 5.71
CA PRO A 178 -12.98 -20.84 5.86
C PRO A 178 -12.10 -22.05 5.50
N GLU A 179 -12.08 -23.08 6.36
CA GLU A 179 -11.26 -24.29 6.18
C GLU A 179 -11.54 -25.02 4.87
N LYS A 180 -12.78 -24.92 4.35
CA LYS A 180 -13.25 -25.64 3.16
C LYS A 180 -12.72 -25.10 1.82
N ASN A 181 -12.09 -23.94 1.80
CA ASN A 181 -11.69 -23.30 0.55
C ASN A 181 -10.22 -23.58 0.19
N SER A 182 -9.89 -23.62 -1.11
CA SER A 182 -8.55 -23.95 -1.61
C SER A 182 -7.44 -23.02 -1.09
N VAL A 183 -6.23 -23.52 -0.84
CA VAL A 183 -5.14 -22.68 -0.30
C VAL A 183 -4.76 -21.50 -1.23
N GLY A 184 -4.98 -21.64 -2.54
CA GLY A 184 -4.58 -20.65 -3.55
C GLY A 184 -5.17 -19.25 -3.36
N TYR A 185 -6.50 -19.12 -3.23
CA TYR A 185 -7.15 -17.80 -3.12
C TYR A 185 -6.78 -17.08 -1.82
N ARG A 186 -6.31 -17.81 -0.79
CA ARG A 186 -5.83 -17.21 0.45
C ARG A 186 -4.59 -16.37 0.18
N TYR A 187 -3.66 -16.86 -0.65
CA TYR A 187 -2.47 -16.10 -1.03
C TYR A 187 -2.83 -14.85 -1.83
N ASP A 188 -3.76 -14.95 -2.78
CA ASP A 188 -4.21 -13.79 -3.56
C ASP A 188 -4.84 -12.71 -2.63
N ILE A 189 -5.57 -13.11 -1.58
CA ILE A 189 -6.07 -12.19 -0.55
C ILE A 189 -4.95 -11.59 0.30
N ALA A 190 -3.94 -12.38 0.67
CA ALA A 190 -2.82 -11.90 1.49
C ALA A 190 -1.93 -10.91 0.73
N ASP A 191 -1.64 -11.17 -0.54
CA ASP A 191 -0.97 -10.21 -1.42
C ASP A 191 -1.84 -8.93 -1.56
N ALA A 192 -3.15 -9.05 -1.79
CA ALA A 192 -4.07 -7.90 -1.80
C ALA A 192 -4.11 -7.11 -0.47
N TYR A 193 -4.00 -7.80 0.69
CA TYR A 193 -3.88 -7.15 1.99
C TYR A 193 -2.60 -6.32 2.09
N VAL A 194 -1.46 -6.88 1.65
CA VAL A 194 -0.17 -6.17 1.63
C VAL A 194 -0.25 -4.94 0.75
N ILE A 195 -0.90 -5.03 -0.41
CA ILE A 195 -1.14 -3.87 -1.28
C ILE A 195 -2.01 -2.82 -0.59
N ALA A 196 -3.16 -3.20 -0.05
CA ALA A 196 -4.05 -2.28 0.66
C ALA A 196 -3.34 -1.58 1.82
N PHE A 197 -2.58 -2.34 2.61
CA PHE A 197 -1.90 -1.84 3.79
C PHE A 197 -0.71 -0.94 3.43
N TYR A 198 0.00 -1.24 2.34
CA TYR A 198 1.00 -0.35 1.79
C TYR A 198 0.38 0.97 1.31
N THR A 199 -0.69 0.92 0.50
CA THR A 199 -1.42 2.10 0.03
C THR A 199 -1.90 2.97 1.20
N TYR A 200 -2.43 2.34 2.26
CA TYR A 200 -2.84 3.03 3.48
C TYR A 200 -1.67 3.82 4.09
N TRP A 201 -0.52 3.19 4.32
CA TRP A 201 0.62 3.88 4.93
C TRP A 201 1.27 4.92 4.04
N GLN A 202 1.27 4.71 2.72
CA GLN A 202 1.69 5.74 1.78
C GLN A 202 0.81 6.99 1.90
N HIS A 203 -0.51 6.81 1.98
CA HIS A 203 -1.44 7.92 2.15
C HIS A 203 -1.27 8.62 3.50
N VAL A 204 -1.13 7.87 4.59
CA VAL A 204 -0.87 8.43 5.93
C VAL A 204 0.43 9.24 5.93
N ALA A 205 1.49 8.75 5.28
CA ALA A 205 2.74 9.49 5.14
C ALA A 205 2.55 10.80 4.36
N THR A 206 1.77 10.78 3.27
CA THR A 206 1.44 12.01 2.52
C THR A 206 0.68 13.00 3.39
N LEU A 207 -0.32 12.55 4.16
CA LEU A 207 -1.09 13.42 5.05
C LEU A 207 -0.24 13.98 6.20
N ALA A 208 0.68 13.19 6.74
CA ALA A 208 1.59 13.66 7.79
C ALA A 208 2.56 14.74 7.31
N CYS A 209 2.81 14.80 6.00
CA CYS A 209 3.68 15.76 5.34
C CYS A 209 2.90 16.89 4.63
N ASP A 210 1.60 17.07 4.90
CA ASP A 210 0.82 18.15 4.30
C ASP A 210 1.37 19.53 4.72
N LYS A 211 1.78 20.34 3.74
CA LYS A 211 2.39 21.67 3.94
C LYS A 211 1.49 22.65 4.70
N ASN A 212 0.19 22.40 4.74
CA ASN A 212 -0.76 23.22 5.47
C ASN A 212 -0.79 22.92 6.97
N GLN A 213 -0.11 21.85 7.42
CA GLN A 213 -0.03 21.52 8.83
C GLN A 213 1.11 22.29 9.51
N GLU A 214 0.81 22.82 10.71
CA GLU A 214 1.78 23.54 11.55
C GLU A 214 3.03 22.69 11.81
N TRP A 215 2.86 21.40 12.14
CA TRP A 215 3.97 20.48 12.36
C TRP A 215 4.93 20.43 11.17
N THR A 216 4.39 20.32 9.95
CA THR A 216 5.18 20.24 8.72
C THR A 216 5.95 21.53 8.48
N GLN A 217 5.33 22.69 8.70
CA GLN A 217 5.98 23.99 8.53
C GLN A 217 7.16 24.16 9.50
N VAL A 218 6.97 23.78 10.77
CA VAL A 218 8.03 23.84 11.79
C VAL A 218 9.19 22.91 11.45
N VAL A 219 8.90 21.67 11.05
CA VAL A 219 9.92 20.68 10.69
C VAL A 219 10.70 21.11 9.45
N ILE A 220 10.02 21.62 8.42
CA ILE A 220 10.66 22.11 7.19
C ILE A 220 11.53 23.34 7.47
N ALA A 221 11.13 24.24 8.37
CA ALA A 221 11.96 25.37 8.78
C ALA A 221 13.29 24.90 9.44
N ASP A 222 13.22 23.95 10.37
CA ASP A 222 14.43 23.38 11.00
C ASP A 222 15.29 22.59 9.99
N LEU A 223 14.66 21.89 9.03
CA LEU A 223 15.38 21.18 7.96
C LEU A 223 16.09 22.13 7.00
N ASN A 224 15.47 23.24 6.63
CA ASN A 224 16.10 24.31 5.85
C ASN A 224 17.35 24.83 6.56
N GLN A 225 17.27 25.14 7.87
CA GLN A 225 18.43 25.58 8.63
C GLN A 225 19.57 24.55 8.66
N LEU A 226 19.24 23.26 8.73
CA LEU A 226 20.24 22.19 8.63
C LEU A 226 20.86 22.11 7.24
N LEU A 227 20.06 22.29 6.19
CA LEU A 227 20.53 22.31 4.81
C LEU A 227 21.46 23.49 4.58
N ASP A 228 21.09 24.70 5.00
CA ASP A 228 21.90 25.91 4.89
C ASP A 228 23.26 25.73 5.56
N LYS A 229 23.29 25.18 6.79
CA LYS A 229 24.55 24.89 7.51
C LYS A 229 25.44 23.87 6.79
N GLN A 230 24.85 22.90 6.10
CA GLN A 230 25.61 21.94 5.28
C GLN A 230 26.11 22.60 3.99
N MET A 231 25.32 23.49 3.43
CA MET A 231 25.64 24.25 2.22
C MET A 231 26.74 25.27 2.43
N THR A 232 26.82 25.94 3.58
CA THR A 232 27.96 26.80 3.90
C THR A 232 29.28 26.01 4.04
N ARG A 233 29.20 24.69 4.27
CA ARG A 233 30.36 23.81 4.50
C ARG A 233 30.81 23.03 3.26
N LYS A 234 29.98 22.91 2.22
CA LYS A 234 30.29 22.19 0.97
C LYS A 234 30.11 23.13 -0.22
N ALA A 235 30.99 23.02 -1.21
CA ALA A 235 30.98 23.84 -2.42
C ALA A 235 29.59 23.91 -3.09
N ALA A 236 29.35 25.01 -3.81
CA ALA A 236 28.08 25.45 -4.36
C ALA A 236 27.21 24.34 -4.99
N LEU A 237 25.90 24.42 -4.75
CA LEU A 237 24.90 23.56 -5.38
C LEU A 237 24.90 23.73 -6.91
N PRO A 238 24.38 22.73 -7.66
CA PRO A 238 24.00 22.93 -9.04
C PRO A 238 23.10 24.16 -9.18
N ILE A 239 23.24 24.88 -10.30
CA ILE A 239 22.52 26.12 -10.60
C ILE A 239 20.98 25.94 -10.51
N ASP A 240 20.48 24.71 -10.72
CA ASP A 240 19.06 24.37 -10.72
C ASP A 240 18.61 23.53 -9.50
N PHE A 241 19.24 23.70 -8.34
CA PHE A 241 18.82 22.97 -7.15
C PHE A 241 17.50 23.50 -6.57
N ASP A 242 16.47 22.66 -6.66
CA ASP A 242 15.16 22.88 -6.03
C ASP A 242 15.18 22.40 -4.56
N SER A 243 15.44 23.34 -3.66
CA SER A 243 15.53 23.06 -2.22
C SER A 243 14.20 22.62 -1.63
N GLU A 244 13.08 23.20 -2.07
CA GLU A 244 11.76 22.88 -1.56
C GLU A 244 11.41 21.42 -1.87
N ARG A 245 11.55 21.01 -3.14
CA ARG A 245 11.30 19.63 -3.55
C ARG A 245 12.25 18.65 -2.88
N TYR A 246 13.50 19.03 -2.68
CA TYR A 246 14.47 18.20 -1.95
C TYR A 246 13.99 17.97 -0.51
N LEU A 247 13.59 19.03 0.19
CA LEU A 247 13.14 18.93 1.59
C LEU A 247 11.84 18.15 1.74
N ASP A 248 10.88 18.34 0.84
CA ASP A 248 9.65 17.53 0.79
C ASP A 248 9.98 16.04 0.66
N THR A 249 10.91 15.71 -0.24
CA THR A 249 11.36 14.34 -0.48
C THR A 249 12.06 13.75 0.75
N VAL A 250 12.94 14.53 1.38
CA VAL A 250 13.65 14.13 2.59
C VAL A 250 12.69 13.89 3.75
N LEU A 251 11.76 14.81 3.99
CA LEU A 251 10.77 14.69 5.05
C LEU A 251 9.90 13.45 4.84
N LEU A 252 9.33 13.29 3.64
CA LEU A 252 8.50 12.13 3.30
C LEU A 252 9.25 10.81 3.49
N ALA A 253 10.49 10.71 2.99
CA ALA A 253 11.30 9.50 3.11
C ALA A 253 11.54 9.14 4.59
N HIS A 254 11.81 10.12 5.43
CA HIS A 254 12.05 9.87 6.85
C HIS A 254 10.77 9.57 7.64
N VAL A 255 9.63 10.19 7.31
CA VAL A 255 8.33 9.80 7.87
C VAL A 255 7.98 8.37 7.47
N GLN A 256 8.23 7.99 6.22
CA GLN A 256 8.05 6.61 5.76
C GLN A 256 8.95 5.62 6.50
N ASP A 257 10.22 5.97 6.74
CA ASP A 257 11.13 5.13 7.53
C ASP A 257 10.64 4.97 8.97
N TYR A 258 10.14 6.04 9.59
CA TYR A 258 9.55 5.98 10.92
C TYR A 258 8.30 5.09 10.96
N ILE A 259 7.44 5.16 9.93
CA ILE A 259 6.28 4.27 9.79
C ILE A 259 6.72 2.80 9.66
N LYS A 260 7.78 2.50 8.91
CA LYS A 260 8.31 1.13 8.83
C LYS A 260 8.67 0.61 10.21
N ASP A 261 9.32 1.43 11.04
CA ASP A 261 9.67 1.04 12.41
C ASP A 261 8.43 0.81 13.28
N ILE A 262 7.40 1.67 13.17
CA ILE A 262 6.10 1.47 13.84
C ILE A 262 5.45 0.13 13.46
N VAL A 263 5.41 -0.20 12.17
CA VAL A 263 4.72 -1.41 11.69
C VAL A 263 5.38 -2.69 12.24
N HIS A 264 6.65 -2.63 12.61
CA HIS A 264 7.38 -3.75 13.21
C HIS A 264 7.33 -3.80 14.74
N ASP A 265 6.81 -2.75 15.39
CA ASP A 265 6.55 -2.73 16.83
C ASP A 265 5.04 -2.88 17.05
N THR A 266 4.59 -4.11 17.30
CA THR A 266 3.16 -4.43 17.46
C THR A 266 2.49 -3.65 18.60
N ALA A 267 3.21 -3.35 19.68
CA ALA A 267 2.67 -2.58 20.79
C ALA A 267 2.46 -1.12 20.37
N LEU A 268 3.45 -0.54 19.71
CA LEU A 268 3.36 0.82 19.16
C LEU A 268 2.29 0.92 18.07
N LEU A 269 2.23 -0.03 17.14
CA LEU A 269 1.23 -0.10 16.08
C LEU A 269 -0.20 -0.13 16.65
N ASN A 270 -0.43 -0.95 17.67
CA ASN A 270 -1.74 -1.03 18.32
C ASN A 270 -2.09 0.24 19.11
N SER A 271 -1.10 0.94 19.67
CA SER A 271 -1.33 2.25 20.31
C SER A 271 -1.77 3.33 19.29
N ILE A 272 -1.33 3.19 18.04
CA ILE A 272 -1.59 4.13 16.95
C ILE A 272 -2.86 3.74 16.17
N ARG A 273 -3.18 2.45 16.12
CA ARG A 273 -4.36 1.87 15.46
C ARG A 273 -5.12 1.03 16.47
N PRO A 274 -5.91 1.62 17.39
CA PRO A 274 -6.67 0.82 18.35
C PRO A 274 -7.58 -0.18 17.62
N ASN A 275 -7.76 -1.36 18.21
CA ASN A 275 -8.67 -2.36 17.66
C ASN A 275 -10.10 -1.81 17.70
N ALA A 276 -10.89 -2.14 16.68
CA ALA A 276 -12.31 -1.75 16.63
C ALA A 276 -13.11 -2.23 17.85
N ASN A 277 -12.63 -3.28 18.53
CA ASN A 277 -13.23 -3.87 19.74
C ASN A 277 -12.71 -3.26 21.06
N GLN A 278 -11.89 -2.20 21.01
CA GLN A 278 -11.32 -1.52 22.19
C GLN A 278 -11.79 -0.05 22.32
N GLN A 279 -12.82 0.35 21.57
CA GLN A 279 -13.49 1.64 21.69
C GLN A 279 -14.92 1.46 22.19
#